data_AF-A0A3P8MYK7-F1
#
_entry.id   AF-A0A3P8MYK7-F1
#
_cell.length_a   1.000
_cell.length_b   1.000
_cell.length_c   1.000
_cell.angle_alpha   90.00
_cell.angle_beta   90.00
_cell.angle_gamma   90.00
#
_symmetry.space_group_name_H-M   'P 1'
#
loop_
_entity.id
_entity.type
_entity.pdbx_description
1 polymer ?
#
loop_
_entity_poly.entity_id
_entity_poly.type
_entity_poly.pdbx_seq_one_letter_code
_entity_poly.pdbx_strand_id
1 'polypeptide(L)' 'YINREQLKELLRKADAGEEGLKLSPWFRLVVDNFLFKWWEHVEKGTLLDAVDMKTIHKLT' A
#
# COMPACT_ATOMS: atom_id res chain seq x y z
N TYR A 1 -11.06 -7.49 -4.44
CA TYR A 1 -10.38 -7.86 -3.20
C TYR A 1 -9.08 -8.57 -3.58
N ILE A 2 -7.95 -8.08 -3.10
CA ILE A 2 -6.62 -8.64 -3.35
C ILE A 2 -6.01 -8.95 -1.99
N ASN A 3 -5.29 -10.07 -1.85
CA ASN A 3 -4.53 -10.39 -0.65
C ASN A 3 -3.11 -9.80 -0.72
N ARG A 4 -2.34 -9.91 0.38
CA ARG A 4 -0.98 -9.35 0.49
C ARG A 4 -0.03 -9.88 -0.60
N GLU A 5 -0.19 -11.13 -1.00
CA GLU A 5 0.64 -11.76 -2.03
C GLU A 5 0.26 -11.26 -3.43
N GLN A 6 -1.04 -11.16 -3.72
CA GLN A 6 -1.54 -10.59 -4.98
C GLN A 6 -1.14 -9.14 -5.15
N LEU A 7 -1.14 -8.35 -4.07
CA LEU A 7 -0.63 -6.98 -4.12
C LEU A 7 0.87 -6.95 -4.47
N LYS A 8 1.70 -7.79 -3.84
CA LYS A 8 3.13 -7.90 -4.18
C LYS A 8 3.34 -8.31 -5.63
N GLU A 9 2.52 -9.22 -6.14
CA GLU A 9 2.56 -9.63 -7.54
C GLU A 9 2.16 -8.48 -8.47
N LEU A 10 1.12 -7.71 -8.11
CA LEU A 10 0.66 -6.55 -8.88
C LEU A 10 1.72 -5.45 -8.94
N LEU A 11 2.41 -5.18 -7.82
CA LEU A 11 3.57 -4.30 -7.79
C LEU A 11 4.70 -4.81 -8.71
N ARG A 12 5.04 -6.11 -8.66
CA ARG A 12 6.07 -6.70 -9.52
C ARG A 12 5.71 -6.60 -11.00
N LYS A 13 4.47 -6.90 -11.38
CA LYS A 13 3.99 -6.81 -12.77
C LYS A 13 4.02 -5.37 -13.27
N ALA A 14 3.59 -4.42 -12.45
CA ALA A 14 3.63 -3.02 -12.80
C ALA A 14 5.05 -2.44 -12.88
N ASP A 15 5.98 -2.90 -12.02
CA ASP A 15 7.40 -2.51 -12.08
C ASP A 15 8.10 -3.11 -13.31
N ALA A 16 7.74 -4.34 -13.67
CA ALA A 16 8.20 -5.02 -14.88
C ALA A 16 7.57 -4.44 -16.17
N GLY A 17 6.60 -3.53 -16.06
CA GLY A 17 5.85 -2.99 -17.19
C GLY A 17 4.96 -4.01 -17.90
N GLU A 18 4.69 -5.16 -17.26
CA GLU A 18 3.78 -6.18 -17.80
C GLU A 18 2.32 -5.69 -17.76
N GLU A 19 1.57 -6.02 -18.80
CA GLU A 19 0.13 -5.74 -18.97
C GLU A 19 -0.30 -4.27 -19.08
N GLY A 20 0.63 -3.32 -19.28
CA GLY A 20 0.26 -1.89 -19.35
C GLY A 20 -0.33 -1.37 -18.03
N LEU A 21 -0.11 -2.10 -16.94
CA LEU A 21 -0.48 -1.75 -15.58
C LEU A 21 0.31 -0.51 -15.13
N LYS A 22 -0.23 0.67 -15.45
CA LYS A 22 0.27 1.95 -14.93
C LYS A 22 -0.18 2.09 -13.48
N LEU A 23 0.67 1.63 -12.55
CA LEU A 23 0.51 2.02 -11.16
C LEU A 23 0.65 3.54 -11.06
N SER A 24 -0.35 4.18 -10.48
CA SER A 24 -0.29 5.61 -10.24
C SER A 24 0.85 5.92 -9.26
N PRO A 25 1.63 7.01 -9.47
CA PRO A 25 2.76 7.35 -8.62
C PRO A 25 2.39 7.43 -7.14
N TRP A 26 1.21 7.96 -6.83
CA TRP A 26 0.68 8.05 -5.46
C TRP A 26 0.34 6.66 -4.87
N PHE A 27 -0.07 5.69 -5.68
CA PHE A 27 -0.40 4.35 -5.19
C PHE A 27 0.87 3.63 -4.71
N ARG A 28 1.98 3.77 -5.43
CA ARG A 28 3.28 3.23 -5.01
C ARG A 28 3.71 3.83 -3.67
N LEU A 29 3.53 5.14 -3.50
CA LEU A 29 3.81 5.83 -2.24
C LEU A 29 2.96 5.28 -1.09
N VAL A 30 1.66 5.08 -1.30
CA VAL A 30 0.75 4.53 -0.27
C VAL A 30 1.12 3.08 0.08
N VAL A 31 1.42 2.26 -0.91
CA VAL A 31 1.76 0.84 -0.70
C VAL A 31 3.04 0.67 0.12
N ASP A 32 4.08 1.43 -0.23
CA ASP A 32 5.39 1.35 0.43
C ASP A 32 5.36 1.91 1.85
N ASN A 33 4.61 3.00 2.09
CA ASN A 33 4.65 3.73 3.36
C ASN A 33 3.57 3.29 4.37
N PHE A 34 2.36 2.97 3.91
CA PHE A 34 1.19 2.78 4.77
C PHE A 34 0.54 1.41 4.63
N LEU A 35 0.40 0.88 3.41
CA LEU A 35 -0.50 -0.24 3.18
C LEU A 35 -0.05 -1.52 3.89
N PHE A 36 1.26 -1.79 3.95
CA PHE A 36 1.78 -2.93 4.73
C PHE A 36 1.61 -2.74 6.23
N LYS A 37 1.80 -1.52 6.75
CA LYS A 37 1.58 -1.22 8.17
C LYS A 37 0.10 -1.40 8.53
N TRP A 38 -0.81 -0.83 7.75
CA TRP A 38 -2.25 -1.00 7.95
C TRP A 38 -2.65 -2.48 7.90
N TRP A 39 -2.05 -3.26 7.01
CA TRP A 39 -2.29 -4.70 6.95
C TRP A 39 -1.97 -5.39 8.28
N GLU A 40 -0.80 -5.09 8.87
CA GLU A 40 -0.44 -5.62 10.18
C GLU A 40 -1.39 -5.17 11.29
N HIS A 41 -1.84 -3.91 11.24
CA HIS A 41 -2.83 -3.39 12.20
C HIS A 41 -4.22 -4.02 12.02
N VAL A 42 -4.63 -4.35 10.78
CA VAL A 42 -5.85 -5.13 10.52
C VAL A 42 -5.71 -6.53 11.10
N GLU A 43 -4.60 -7.22 10.84
CA GLU A 43 -4.35 -8.57 11.36
C GLU A 43 -4.29 -8.61 12.90
N LYS A 44 -3.75 -7.55 13.52
CA LYS A 44 -3.68 -7.39 14.99
C LYS A 44 -4.98 -6.86 15.61
N GLY A 45 -5.94 -6.39 14.81
CA GLY A 45 -7.16 -5.74 15.30
C GLY A 45 -6.97 -4.32 15.86
N THR A 46 -5.81 -3.69 15.62
CA THR A 46 -5.45 -2.35 16.13
C THR A 46 -5.52 -1.27 15.05
N LEU A 47 -6.41 -1.42 14.06
CA LEU A 47 -6.54 -0.49 12.94
C LEU A 47 -6.75 0.97 13.38
N LEU A 48 -7.48 1.18 14.48
CA LEU A 48 -7.75 2.50 15.05
C LEU A 48 -6.47 3.23 15.50
N ASP A 49 -5.42 2.49 15.86
CA ASP A 49 -4.12 3.04 16.30
C ASP A 49 -3.32 3.58 15.10
N ALA A 50 -3.57 3.04 13.91
CA ALA A 50 -2.94 3.49 12.67
C ALA A 50 -3.64 4.69 12.03
N VAL A 51 -4.77 5.15 12.59
CA VAL A 51 -5.52 6.30 12.09
C VAL A 51 -4.86 7.58 12.59
N ASP A 52 -4.08 8.22 11.73
CA ASP A 52 -3.54 9.54 11.98
C ASP A 52 -4.27 10.60 11.14
N MET A 53 -5.17 11.36 11.79
CA MET A 53 -5.86 12.49 11.16
C MET A 53 -5.18 13.84 11.43
N LYS A 54 -4.07 13.84 12.16
CA LYS A 54 -3.42 15.07 12.65
C LYS A 54 -2.20 15.45 11.80
N THR A 55 -1.63 14.48 11.09
CA THR A 55 -0.33 14.62 10.42
C THR A 55 -0.50 14.42 8.92
N ILE A 56 -0.12 15.45 8.15
CA ILE A 56 -0.01 15.32 6.69
C ILE A 56 1.35 14.70 6.40
N HIS A 57 1.36 13.42 6.06
CA HIS A 57 2.58 12.73 5.65
C HIS A 57 3.00 13.18 4.24
N LYS A 58 4.01 14.04 4.18
CA LYS A 58 4.69 14.38 2.92
C LYS A 58 5.67 13.27 2.57
N LEU A 59 5.24 12.37 1.69
CA LEU A 59 6.11 11.36 1.09
C LEU A 59 6.86 12.05 -0.06
N THR A 60 8.18 12.20 0.09
CA THR A 60 9.05 12.91 -0.86
C THR A 60 9.79 11.92 -1.73
#